data_AF-A0A5B8UPI5-F1
#
_entry.id   AF-A0A5B8UPI5-F1
#
_cell.length_a   1.000
_cell.length_b   1.000
_cell.length_c   1.000
_cell.angle_alpha   90.00
_cell.angle_beta   90.00
_cell.angle_gamma   90.00
#
_symmetry.space_group_name_H-M   'P 1'
#
loop_
_entity.id
_entity.type
_entity.pdbx_description
1 polymer ?
#
loop_
_entity_poly.entity_id
_entity_poly.type
_entity_poly.pdbx_seq_one_letter_code
_entity_poly.pdbx_strand_id
1 'polypeptide(L)'
;MYPDFGTEINTASFIDNERILIAASDEELFDRKKPPALPQKHIAIWRFLHNDLSAPVKVDGEFGNLFPINDSRAWDMYKFPKIINTETGEIESKIQDIDSGLQASSIFSNSITNSPQIQFDRQTGQIAIRVDSMTIEILAPK
;
A
#
# COMPACT_ATOMS: atom_id res chain seq x y z
N MET A 1 -2.73 15.02 17.27
CA MET A 1 -4.06 14.36 17.23
C MET A 1 -4.05 13.51 15.98
N TYR A 2 -4.44 12.24 16.06
CA TYR A 2 -4.52 11.33 14.90
C TYR A 2 -5.98 10.89 14.72
N PRO A 3 -6.42 10.50 13.51
CA PRO A 3 -7.78 10.03 13.30
C PRO A 3 -8.01 8.72 14.06
N ASP A 4 -9.17 8.59 14.69
CA ASP A 4 -9.66 7.29 15.13
C ASP A 4 -10.16 6.52 13.90
N PHE A 5 -9.28 5.69 13.33
CA PHE A 5 -9.57 4.97 12.10
C PHE A 5 -10.60 3.85 12.28
N GLY A 6 -10.76 3.30 13.50
CA GLY A 6 -11.67 2.18 13.77
C GLY A 6 -11.29 0.83 13.13
N THR A 7 -10.15 0.77 12.45
CA THR A 7 -9.59 -0.41 11.78
C THR A 7 -8.06 -0.35 11.80
N GLU A 8 -7.40 -1.47 11.50
CA GLU A 8 -5.95 -1.52 11.31
C GLU A 8 -5.55 -0.80 10.03
N ILE A 9 -4.52 0.03 10.13
CA ILE A 9 -3.85 0.62 8.96
C ILE A 9 -2.69 -0.29 8.59
N ASN A 10 -2.87 -1.09 7.55
CA ASN A 10 -1.88 -2.10 7.14
C ASN A 10 -0.70 -1.48 6.38
N THR A 11 -0.90 -0.30 5.78
CA THR A 11 0.15 0.45 5.07
C THR A 11 0.00 1.96 5.30
N ALA A 12 1.13 2.63 5.44
CA ALA A 12 1.22 4.08 5.54
C ALA A 12 2.52 4.56 4.89
N SER A 13 2.43 5.43 3.89
CA SER A 13 3.59 5.88 3.13
C SER A 13 3.45 7.34 2.71
N PHE A 14 4.53 8.11 2.84
CA PHE A 14 4.54 9.53 2.47
C PHE A 14 4.41 9.71 0.96
N ILE A 15 3.41 10.47 0.54
CA ILE A 15 3.32 11.01 -0.82
C ILE A 15 4.25 12.22 -0.90
N ASP A 16 4.09 13.14 0.05
CA ASP A 16 4.90 14.34 0.24
C ASP A 16 5.12 14.71 1.71
N ASN A 17 5.52 15.94 1.97
CA ASN A 17 5.81 16.42 3.32
C ASN A 17 4.54 16.69 4.15
N GLU A 18 3.35 16.57 3.56
CA GLU A 18 2.07 16.88 4.20
C GLU A 18 1.03 15.75 4.06
N ARG A 19 1.20 14.87 3.08
CA ARG A 19 0.25 13.82 2.70
C ARG A 19 0.84 12.42 2.89
N ILE A 20 0.07 11.56 3.54
CA ILE A 20 0.37 10.13 3.71
C ILE A 20 -0.73 9.33 3.00
N LEU A 21 -0.33 8.42 2.11
CA LEU A 21 -1.21 7.37 1.62
C LEU A 21 -1.36 6.33 2.72
N ILE A 22 -2.59 6.06 3.13
CA ILE A 22 -2.92 5.02 4.10
C ILE A 22 -3.89 4.01 3.48
N ALA A 23 -3.85 2.78 3.97
CA ALA A 23 -4.82 1.76 3.58
C ALA A 23 -5.23 0.90 4.76
N ALA A 24 -6.44 0.34 4.65
CA ALA A 24 -6.93 -0.72 5.51
C ALA A 24 -7.29 -1.92 4.64
N SER A 25 -6.64 -3.06 4.86
CA SER A 25 -6.89 -4.32 4.15
C SER A 25 -8.20 -4.96 4.66
N ASP A 26 -8.27 -6.29 4.75
CA ASP A 26 -9.44 -7.05 5.15
C ASP A 26 -9.44 -7.50 6.62
N GLU A 27 -8.52 -6.96 7.43
CA GLU A 27 -8.41 -7.24 8.87
C GLU A 27 -9.64 -6.82 9.67
N GLU A 28 -9.96 -7.55 10.75
CA GLU A 28 -11.16 -7.29 11.56
C GLU A 28 -11.20 -5.86 12.15
N LEU A 29 -12.39 -5.28 12.20
CA LEU A 29 -12.61 -3.97 12.84
C LEU A 29 -12.36 -4.04 14.35
N PHE A 30 -11.75 -2.98 14.90
CA PHE A 30 -11.55 -2.86 16.34
C PHE A 30 -12.86 -2.71 17.11
N ASP A 31 -13.85 -2.03 16.53
CA ASP A 31 -15.20 -1.90 17.07
C ASP A 31 -16.25 -2.20 15.99
N ARG A 32 -16.96 -3.32 16.14
CA ARG A 32 -18.02 -3.74 15.20
C ARG A 32 -19.29 -2.87 15.30
N LYS A 33 -19.40 -2.02 16.31
CA LYS A 33 -20.59 -1.15 16.54
C LYS A 33 -20.44 0.24 15.94
N LYS A 34 -19.22 0.65 15.56
CA LYS A 34 -18.93 1.96 15.00
C LYS A 34 -18.31 1.79 13.60
N PRO A 35 -18.83 2.46 12.56
CA PRO A 35 -18.20 2.41 11.25
C PRO A 35 -16.79 3.03 11.33
N PRO A 36 -15.77 2.41 10.72
CA PRO A 36 -14.42 2.96 10.68
C PRO A 36 -14.37 4.21 9.79
N ALA A 37 -13.45 5.13 10.08
CA ALA A 37 -13.21 6.29 9.24
C ALA A 37 -12.60 5.90 7.88
N LEU A 38 -11.80 4.83 7.88
CA LEU A 38 -11.31 4.16 6.67
C LEU A 38 -11.89 2.75 6.63
N PRO A 39 -12.85 2.43 5.76
CA PRO A 39 -13.39 1.08 5.66
C PRO A 39 -12.35 0.07 5.18
N GLN A 40 -12.56 -1.21 5.49
CA GLN A 40 -11.76 -2.31 4.95
C GLN A 40 -11.70 -2.27 3.42
N LYS A 41 -10.58 -2.69 2.85
CA LYS A 41 -10.28 -2.68 1.40
C LYS A 41 -10.31 -1.29 0.77
N HIS A 42 -10.11 -0.24 1.57
CA HIS A 42 -10.02 1.13 1.07
C HIS A 42 -8.65 1.74 1.34
N ILE A 43 -8.34 2.71 0.50
CA ILE A 43 -7.21 3.64 0.63
C ILE A 43 -7.73 5.05 0.86
N ALA A 44 -6.92 5.91 1.47
CA ALA A 44 -7.19 7.32 1.60
C ALA A 44 -5.88 8.13 1.73
N ILE A 45 -5.98 9.44 1.49
CA ILE A 45 -4.90 10.39 1.75
C ILE A 45 -5.19 11.07 3.08
N TRP A 46 -4.25 10.92 4.02
CA TRP A 46 -4.27 11.64 5.29
C TRP A 46 -3.34 12.86 5.24
N ARG A 47 -3.92 14.06 5.41
CA ARG A 47 -3.18 15.32 5.59
C ARG A 47 -2.85 15.50 7.06
N PHE A 48 -1.74 14.91 7.49
CA PHE A 48 -1.45 14.70 8.92
C PHE A 48 -1.23 16.00 9.71
N LEU A 49 -0.81 17.09 9.06
CA LEU A 49 -0.67 18.41 9.71
C LEU A 49 -2.00 19.04 10.09
N HIS A 50 -3.05 18.79 9.30
CA HIS A 50 -4.40 19.33 9.52
C HIS A 50 -5.35 18.32 10.15
N ASN A 51 -4.93 17.05 10.23
CA ASN A 51 -5.74 15.92 10.66
C ASN A 51 -6.97 15.68 9.78
N ASP A 52 -6.84 15.95 8.47
CA ASP A 52 -7.90 15.78 7.49
C ASP A 52 -7.72 14.49 6.68
N LEU A 53 -8.80 13.74 6.51
CA LEU A 53 -8.82 12.53 5.71
C LEU A 53 -9.58 12.79 4.41
N SER A 54 -9.04 12.35 3.26
CA SER A 54 -9.79 12.35 2.00
C SER A 54 -10.98 11.40 2.08
N ALA A 55 -11.88 11.47 1.09
CA ALA A 55 -12.86 10.42 0.89
C ALA A 55 -12.13 9.06 0.70
N PRO A 56 -12.56 7.99 1.38
CA PRO A 56 -12.03 6.65 1.14
C PRO A 56 -12.34 6.16 -0.27
N VAL A 57 -11.36 5.49 -0.88
CA VAL A 57 -11.48 4.88 -2.21
C VAL A 57 -11.35 3.38 -2.08
N LYS A 58 -12.33 2.63 -2.58
CA LYS A 58 -12.30 1.16 -2.56
C LYS A 58 -11.39 0.66 -3.66
N VAL A 59 -10.44 -0.23 -3.34
CA VAL A 59 -9.57 -0.83 -4.34
C VAL A 59 -10.27 -2.01 -5.03
N ASP A 60 -10.15 -2.09 -6.36
CA ASP A 60 -10.73 -3.15 -7.20
C ASP A 60 -9.90 -4.45 -7.18
N GLY A 61 -9.51 -4.87 -5.98
CA GLY A 61 -8.78 -6.11 -5.76
C GLY A 61 -8.13 -6.19 -4.38
N GLU A 62 -7.36 -7.25 -4.18
CA GLU A 62 -6.51 -7.39 -3.01
C GLU A 62 -5.26 -6.53 -3.14
N PHE A 63 -4.84 -5.94 -2.02
CA PHE A 63 -3.62 -5.16 -1.90
C PHE A 63 -2.94 -5.38 -0.56
N GLY A 64 -1.72 -4.90 -0.43
CA GLY A 64 -0.97 -4.93 0.83
C GLY A 64 -0.12 -3.68 0.98
N ASN A 65 1.19 -3.82 0.74
CA ASN A 65 2.15 -2.73 0.90
C ASN A 65 2.08 -1.75 -0.29
N LEU A 66 1.74 -0.49 0.01
CA LEU A 66 1.60 0.57 -1.00
C LEU A 66 2.77 1.55 -0.99
N PHE A 67 3.28 1.89 -2.17
CA PHE A 67 4.32 2.91 -2.37
C PHE A 67 3.84 3.98 -3.35
N PRO A 68 3.54 5.21 -2.89
CA PRO A 68 3.10 6.30 -3.75
C PRO A 68 4.15 6.64 -4.81
N ILE A 69 3.75 6.60 -6.08
CA ILE A 69 4.57 7.01 -7.22
C ILE A 69 4.42 8.51 -7.46
N ASN A 70 3.17 8.99 -7.38
CA ASN A 70 2.79 10.38 -7.53
C ASN A 70 1.43 10.61 -6.83
N ASP A 71 0.76 11.72 -7.16
CA ASP A 71 -0.50 12.12 -6.53
C ASP A 71 -1.66 11.13 -6.75
N SER A 72 -1.68 10.43 -7.88
CA SER A 72 -2.81 9.60 -8.31
C SER A 72 -2.46 8.12 -8.50
N ARG A 73 -1.20 7.72 -8.25
CA ARG A 73 -0.72 6.34 -8.48
C ARG A 73 0.15 5.83 -7.35
N ALA A 74 0.00 4.55 -7.03
CA ALA A 74 0.86 3.84 -6.12
C ALA A 74 1.20 2.44 -6.65
N TRP A 75 2.40 1.98 -6.34
CA TRP A 75 2.71 0.56 -6.40
C TRP A 75 1.97 -0.17 -5.29
N ASP A 76 1.47 -1.36 -5.60
CA ASP A 76 1.08 -2.38 -4.63
C ASP A 76 1.94 -3.62 -4.87
N MET A 77 2.65 -4.04 -3.82
CA MET A 77 3.60 -5.14 -3.88
C MET A 77 3.07 -6.43 -3.24
N TYR A 78 1.76 -6.55 -3.04
CA TYR A 78 1.16 -7.78 -2.54
C TYR A 78 0.92 -8.80 -3.65
N LYS A 79 1.45 -10.03 -3.48
CA LYS A 79 1.49 -11.17 -4.42
C LYS A 79 2.35 -10.94 -5.65
N PHE A 80 2.10 -9.86 -6.37
CA PHE A 80 2.86 -9.43 -7.53
C PHE A 80 2.76 -7.91 -7.67
N PRO A 81 3.73 -7.24 -8.33
CA PRO A 81 3.69 -5.80 -8.54
C PRO A 81 2.45 -5.36 -9.32
N LYS A 82 1.76 -4.34 -8.80
CA LYS A 82 0.58 -3.71 -9.39
C LYS A 82 0.71 -2.20 -9.34
N ILE A 83 0.12 -1.51 -10.32
CA ILE A 83 -0.13 -0.06 -10.24
C ILE A 83 -1.59 0.15 -9.92
N ILE A 84 -1.86 0.89 -8.84
CA ILE A 84 -3.22 1.26 -8.42
C ILE A 84 -3.39 2.76 -8.63
N ASN A 85 -4.52 3.13 -9.24
CA ASN A 85 -4.98 4.51 -9.27
C ASN A 85 -5.59 4.87 -7.91
N THR A 86 -4.99 5.83 -7.18
CA THR A 86 -5.37 6.12 -5.80
C THR A 86 -6.68 6.92 -5.68
N GLU A 87 -7.16 7.51 -6.77
CA GLU A 87 -8.40 8.28 -6.81
C GLU A 87 -9.62 7.43 -7.14
N THR A 88 -9.42 6.36 -7.91
CA THR A 88 -10.51 5.48 -8.39
C THR A 88 -10.49 4.08 -7.79
N GLY A 89 -9.32 3.61 -7.33
CA GLY A 89 -9.11 2.25 -6.84
C GLY A 89 -8.86 1.22 -7.93
N GLU A 90 -8.84 1.65 -9.20
CA GLU A 90 -8.57 0.79 -10.35
C GLU A 90 -7.14 0.24 -10.31
N ILE A 91 -6.99 -1.05 -10.65
CA ILE A 91 -5.67 -1.66 -10.88
C ILE A 91 -5.29 -1.46 -12.35
N GLU A 92 -4.49 -0.43 -12.63
CA GLU A 92 -4.11 0.00 -13.98
C GLU A 92 -3.14 -0.98 -14.67
N SER A 93 -2.30 -1.69 -13.91
CA SER A 93 -1.40 -2.71 -14.46
C SER A 93 -0.99 -3.77 -13.42
N LYS A 94 -0.53 -4.92 -13.91
CA LYS A 94 -0.11 -6.08 -13.13
C LYS A 94 1.12 -6.73 -13.78
N ILE A 95 2.12 -7.13 -12.98
CA ILE A 95 3.31 -7.86 -13.45
C ILE A 95 3.32 -9.23 -12.77
N GLN A 96 2.46 -10.14 -13.23
CA GLN A 96 2.20 -11.41 -12.55
C GLN A 96 3.37 -12.42 -12.59
N ASP A 97 4.37 -12.17 -13.44
CA ASP A 97 5.56 -13.02 -13.56
C ASP A 97 6.57 -12.80 -12.41
N ILE A 98 6.36 -11.78 -11.57
CA ILE A 98 7.20 -11.45 -10.42
C ILE A 98 6.44 -11.77 -9.13
N ASP A 99 6.94 -12.72 -8.35
CA ASP A 99 6.48 -12.97 -6.98
C ASP A 99 7.04 -11.89 -6.05
N SER A 100 6.17 -11.01 -5.55
CA SER A 100 6.53 -9.96 -4.60
C SER A 100 6.16 -10.30 -3.15
N GLY A 101 5.77 -11.54 -2.89
CA GLY A 101 5.45 -12.04 -1.56
C GLY A 101 4.05 -11.69 -1.07
N LEU A 102 3.64 -12.33 0.02
CA LEU A 102 2.31 -12.20 0.61
C LEU A 102 2.26 -11.24 1.80
N GLN A 103 3.29 -10.40 1.98
CA GLN A 103 3.32 -9.47 3.08
C GLN A 103 2.36 -8.31 2.80
N ALA A 104 1.35 -8.15 3.66
CA ALA A 104 0.36 -7.08 3.55
C ALA A 104 0.42 -6.06 4.70
N SER A 105 1.18 -6.33 5.77
CA SER A 105 1.34 -5.44 6.92
C SER A 105 2.78 -5.46 7.45
N SER A 106 3.06 -4.60 8.43
CA SER A 106 4.36 -4.50 9.10
C SER A 106 4.62 -5.65 10.10
N ILE A 107 3.62 -6.50 10.36
CA ILE A 107 3.73 -7.64 11.28
C ILE A 107 4.23 -8.87 10.53
N PHE A 108 5.30 -9.47 11.02
CA PHE A 108 5.90 -10.68 10.46
C PHE A 108 5.70 -11.87 11.40
N SER A 109 4.97 -12.89 10.95
CA SER A 109 4.87 -14.17 11.66
C SER A 109 5.78 -15.23 11.01
N ASN A 110 7.02 -15.32 11.51
CA ASN A 110 7.85 -16.53 11.49
C ASN A 110 8.35 -17.11 10.14
N SER A 111 8.79 -16.29 9.18
CA SER A 111 9.93 -16.67 8.30
C SER A 111 10.62 -15.47 7.66
N ILE A 112 11.71 -14.99 8.26
CA ILE A 112 12.57 -13.94 7.68
C ILE A 112 13.15 -14.36 6.32
N THR A 113 13.34 -15.66 6.10
CA THR A 113 14.01 -16.19 4.90
C THR A 113 13.23 -16.00 3.60
N ASN A 114 11.92 -15.75 3.68
CA ASN A 114 11.04 -15.62 2.51
C ASN A 114 10.37 -14.24 2.42
N SER A 115 10.87 -13.26 3.17
CA SER A 115 10.35 -11.90 3.06
C SER A 115 10.88 -11.25 1.78
N PRO A 116 10.00 -10.64 0.96
CA PRO A 116 10.42 -10.01 -0.28
C PRO A 116 11.37 -8.84 0.03
N GLN A 117 12.52 -8.80 -0.64
CA GLN A 117 13.48 -7.70 -0.51
C GLN A 117 13.14 -6.65 -1.55
N ILE A 118 12.43 -5.61 -1.12
CA ILE A 118 11.89 -4.55 -1.96
C ILE A 118 12.45 -3.21 -1.49
N GLN A 119 12.93 -2.41 -2.42
CA GLN A 119 13.33 -1.03 -2.18
C GLN A 119 12.59 -0.12 -3.16
N PHE A 120 12.00 0.95 -2.65
CA PHE A 120 11.37 1.99 -3.44
C PHE A 120 12.29 3.21 -3.54
N ASP A 121 12.50 3.71 -4.76
CA ASP A 121 13.11 5.01 -5.01
C ASP A 121 12.03 6.05 -5.29
N ARG A 122 11.84 6.95 -4.33
CA ARG A 122 10.83 8.00 -4.38
C ARG A 122 11.13 9.05 -5.46
N GLN A 123 12.38 9.25 -5.87
CA GLN A 123 12.70 10.25 -6.90
C GLN A 123 12.28 9.79 -8.30
N THR A 124 12.43 8.51 -8.58
CA THR A 124 12.15 7.92 -9.89
C THR A 124 10.82 7.17 -9.94
N GLY A 125 10.23 6.86 -8.78
CA GLY A 125 9.06 5.99 -8.66
C GLY A 125 9.39 4.51 -8.91
N GLN A 126 10.67 4.14 -8.99
CA GLN A 126 11.09 2.78 -9.32
C GLN A 126 11.07 1.86 -8.10
N ILE A 127 10.86 0.58 -8.37
CA ILE A 127 11.02 -0.50 -7.39
C ILE A 127 12.22 -1.35 -7.80
N ALA A 128 13.15 -1.56 -6.88
CA ALA A 128 14.11 -2.65 -6.96
C ALA A 128 13.60 -3.84 -6.15
N ILE A 129 13.48 -5.01 -6.77
CA ILE A 129 13.00 -6.22 -6.11
C ILE A 129 13.94 -7.39 -6.39
N ARG A 130 14.31 -8.12 -5.34
CA ARG A 130 15.03 -9.39 -5.49
C ARG A 130 14.05 -10.48 -5.90
N VAL A 131 14.28 -11.09 -7.06
CA VAL A 131 13.41 -12.17 -7.61
C VAL A 131 13.98 -13.57 -7.36
N ASP A 132 15.31 -13.70 -7.21
CA ASP A 132 15.97 -14.95 -6.85
C ASP A 132 17.30 -14.70 -6.08
N SER A 133 18.19 -15.70 -5.96
CA SER A 133 19.45 -15.55 -5.24
C SER A 133 20.50 -14.64 -5.90
N MET A 134 20.38 -14.38 -7.19
CA MET A 134 21.36 -13.68 -8.02
C MET A 134 20.77 -12.48 -8.78
N THR A 135 19.44 -12.37 -8.85
CA THR A 135 18.75 -11.40 -9.71
C THR A 135 17.98 -10.36 -8.90
N ILE A 136 18.22 -9.10 -9.24
CA ILE A 136 17.40 -7.94 -8.83
C ILE A 136 16.79 -7.35 -10.10
N GLU A 137 15.47 -7.19 -10.11
CA GLU A 137 14.75 -6.49 -11.17
C GLU A 137 14.47 -5.05 -10.77
N ILE A 138 14.55 -4.15 -11.75
CA ILE A 138 14.19 -2.74 -11.60
C ILE A 138 12.90 -2.49 -12.38
N LEU A 139 11.83 -2.20 -11.65
CA LEU A 139 10.51 -1.93 -12.19
C LEU A 139 10.30 -0.42 -12.26
N ALA A 140 9.90 0.06 -13.44
CA ALA A 140 9.53 1.44 -13.65
C ALA A 140 8.00 1.55 -13.76
N PRO A 141 7.39 2.60 -13.18
CA PRO A 141 5.96 2.85 -13.35
C PRO A 141 5.71 3.19 -14.83
N LYS A 142 4.85 2.42 -15.49
CA LYS A 142 4.44 2.64 -16.89
C LYS A 142 3.06 3.27 -16.95
#